data_AF-A0A135T1S1-F1
#
_entry.id   AF-A0A135T1S1-F1
#
_cell.length_a   1.000
_cell.length_b   1.000
_cell.length_c   1.000
_cell.angle_alpha   90.00
_cell.angle_beta   90.00
_cell.angle_gamma   90.00
#
_symmetry.space_group_name_H-M   'P 1'
#
loop_
_entity.id
_entity.type
_entity.pdbx_description
1 polymer ?
#
loop_
_entity_poly.entity_id
_entity_poly.type
_entity_poly.pdbx_seq_one_letter_code
_entity_poly.pdbx_strand_id
1 'polypeptide(L)'
;MQFSLPFRVWRSNNGLMSDNRQKKPSEEPLRASRNVTFLRCLARYRGPLSDTDGIYATTMSCMVTGYDQWRWTGLVLLETWFDEILDDPSPDMITRYENDFQDGMISDPLCRGKDDATRTEWSPRPYFIRVLEIRIVQIYREWTFLFARLDERLKAIRQVLREFDEFEKGFSELKDILEELAQDLKETVRSGESFMNTDVRYFINYDESEDASLCIPHLTQIRNTFNILEQLGMRLRDMQQKCRDLMDEAVSARKITQNAYYTRLTDKSE
;
A
#
# COMPACT_ATOMS: atom_id res chain seq x y z
N MET A 1 15.30 22.43 36.43
CA MET A 1 15.68 21.36 35.49
C MET A 1 14.63 21.30 34.41
N GLN A 2 15.01 21.19 33.13
CA GLN A 2 14.04 21.18 32.04
C GLN A 2 14.49 20.27 30.90
N PHE A 3 13.54 19.72 30.17
CA PHE A 3 13.77 19.06 28.88
C PHE A 3 12.66 19.41 27.89
N SER A 4 12.96 19.30 26.61
CA SER A 4 11.98 19.36 25.53
C SER A 4 12.36 18.36 24.46
N LEU A 5 11.44 17.46 24.13
CA LEU A 5 11.68 16.32 23.26
C LEU A 5 10.66 16.35 22.11
N PRO A 6 11.09 16.69 20.88
CA PRO A 6 10.26 16.56 19.70
C PRO A 6 10.21 15.09 19.25
N PHE A 7 9.05 14.63 18.78
CA PHE A 7 8.88 13.30 18.22
C PHE A 7 7.72 13.25 17.21
N ARG A 8 7.49 12.07 16.64
CA ARG A 8 6.44 11.81 15.66
C ARG A 8 5.53 10.70 16.15
N VAL A 9 4.25 10.84 15.86
CA VAL A 9 3.23 9.85 16.18
C VAL A 9 2.45 9.48 14.93
N TRP A 10 2.02 8.22 14.85
CA TRP A 10 1.10 7.76 13.83
C TRP A 10 -0.29 7.62 14.45
N ARG A 11 -1.32 8.21 13.84
CA ARG A 11 -2.73 7.98 14.21
C ARG A 11 -3.58 7.72 12.97
N SER A 12 -4.69 7.02 13.18
CA SER A 12 -5.70 6.73 12.17
C SER A 12 -7.00 7.35 12.67
N ASN A 13 -7.43 8.43 12.02
CA ASN A 13 -8.51 9.30 12.49
C ASN A 13 -9.56 9.49 11.37
N ASN A 14 -10.73 10.04 11.69
CA ASN A 14 -11.76 10.38 10.70
C ASN A 14 -11.41 11.66 9.92
N GLY A 15 -10.24 11.66 9.27
CA GLY A 15 -9.66 12.80 8.56
C GLY A 15 -8.22 13.09 9.00
N LEU A 16 -7.48 13.82 8.17
CA LEU A 16 -6.17 14.32 8.55
C LEU A 16 -6.36 15.51 9.50
N MET A 17 -5.86 15.40 10.73
CA MET A 17 -5.89 16.53 11.66
C MET A 17 -4.84 17.58 11.28
N SER A 18 -5.18 18.86 11.46
CA SER A 18 -4.27 19.98 11.22
C SER A 18 -4.11 20.78 12.51
N ASP A 19 -2.88 21.25 12.78
CA ASP A 19 -2.65 22.15 13.91
C ASP A 19 -3.20 23.55 13.57
N ASN A 20 -4.20 23.99 14.32
CA ASN A 20 -4.86 25.28 14.12
C ASN A 20 -3.96 26.47 14.48
N ARG A 21 -2.85 26.25 15.20
CA ARG A 21 -1.88 27.30 15.53
C ARG A 21 -1.03 27.57 14.29
N GLN A 22 -0.87 28.83 13.90
CA GLN A 22 -0.14 29.20 12.69
C GLN A 22 1.19 29.90 13.01
N LYS A 23 2.22 29.66 12.19
CA LYS A 23 3.46 30.42 12.19
C LYS A 23 3.22 31.75 11.48
N LYS A 24 3.57 32.87 12.11
CA LYS A 24 3.65 34.16 11.42
C LYS A 24 5.08 34.36 10.89
N PRO A 25 5.27 34.79 9.63
CA PRO A 25 4.26 35.31 8.69
C PRO A 25 3.68 34.28 7.69
N SER A 26 4.13 33.02 7.68
CA SER A 26 3.81 32.05 6.61
C SER A 26 2.40 31.45 6.64
N GLU A 27 1.62 31.69 7.70
CA GLU A 27 0.28 31.10 7.95
C GLU A 27 0.25 29.56 7.98
N GLU A 28 1.40 28.91 7.89
CA GLU A 28 1.55 27.46 7.99
C GLU A 28 1.24 26.96 9.41
N PRO A 29 0.69 25.74 9.55
CA PRO A 29 0.55 25.09 10.85
C PRO A 29 1.86 25.06 11.65
N LEU A 30 1.77 25.34 12.95
CA LEU A 30 2.91 25.32 13.88
C LEU A 30 3.53 23.93 13.96
N ARG A 31 2.69 22.89 13.88
CA ARG A 31 3.09 21.48 13.78
C ARG A 31 2.63 20.88 12.46
N ALA A 32 3.54 20.13 11.85
CA ALA A 32 3.29 19.48 10.57
C ALA A 32 2.49 18.18 10.75
N SER A 33 1.50 17.99 9.89
CA SER A 33 0.76 16.75 9.67
C SER A 33 1.10 16.18 8.30
N ARG A 34 1.31 14.86 8.19
CA ARG A 34 1.55 14.20 6.90
C ARG A 34 0.57 13.06 6.68
N ASN A 35 -0.24 13.18 5.63
CA ASN A 35 -1.12 12.08 5.20
C ASN A 35 -0.27 10.95 4.58
N VAL A 36 -0.45 9.75 5.10
CA VAL A 36 0.24 8.53 4.65
C VAL A 36 -0.74 7.41 4.29
N THR A 37 -2.01 7.75 4.12
CA THR A 37 -3.09 6.83 3.73
C THR A 37 -2.81 6.13 2.40
N PHE A 38 -2.07 6.80 1.50
CA PHE A 38 -1.66 6.21 0.22
C PHE A 38 -0.89 4.89 0.40
N LEU A 39 -0.21 4.67 1.53
CA LEU A 39 0.50 3.42 1.82
C LEU A 39 -0.48 2.24 1.92
N ARG A 40 -1.73 2.47 2.33
CA ARG A 40 -2.79 1.44 2.31
C ARG A 40 -3.10 1.01 0.88
N CYS A 41 -3.23 1.97 -0.04
CA CYS A 41 -3.50 1.69 -1.45
C CYS A 41 -2.35 0.89 -2.09
N LEU A 42 -1.11 1.33 -1.88
CA LEU A 42 0.07 0.62 -2.39
C LEU A 42 0.18 -0.80 -1.81
N ALA A 43 -0.22 -0.99 -0.55
CA ALA A 43 -0.24 -2.28 0.12
C ALA A 43 -1.48 -3.15 -0.20
N ARG A 44 -2.39 -2.71 -1.09
CA ARG A 44 -3.70 -3.34 -1.36
C ARG A 44 -4.47 -3.69 -0.08
N TYR A 45 -4.38 -2.83 0.93
CA TYR A 45 -5.01 -3.04 2.22
C TYR A 45 -6.55 -3.09 2.09
N ARG A 46 -7.17 -4.09 2.72
CA ARG A 46 -8.62 -4.37 2.61
C ARG A 46 -9.45 -3.95 3.83
N GLY A 47 -8.88 -3.20 4.76
CA GLY A 47 -9.61 -2.72 5.94
C GLY A 47 -10.45 -1.47 5.66
N PRO A 48 -11.06 -0.88 6.70
CA PRO A 48 -11.92 0.30 6.58
C PRO A 48 -11.19 1.46 5.90
N LEU A 49 -11.81 2.00 4.85
CA LEU A 49 -11.30 3.15 4.08
C LEU A 49 -11.75 4.51 4.66
N SER A 50 -12.59 4.50 5.70
CA SER A 50 -13.07 5.71 6.38
C SER A 50 -11.93 6.50 7.03
N ASP A 51 -10.91 5.79 7.53
CA ASP A 51 -9.89 6.41 8.36
C ASP A 51 -8.71 6.90 7.53
N THR A 52 -8.22 8.09 7.90
CA THR A 52 -7.01 8.69 7.35
C THR A 52 -5.83 8.38 8.26
N ASP A 53 -4.78 7.77 7.69
CA ASP A 53 -3.51 7.62 8.38
C ASP A 53 -2.70 8.91 8.29
N GLY A 54 -2.32 9.44 9.45
CA GLY A 54 -1.51 10.65 9.58
C GLY A 54 -0.27 10.42 10.45
N ILE A 55 0.85 11.04 10.06
CA ILE A 55 2.03 11.21 10.91
C ILE A 55 2.10 12.67 11.37
N TYR A 56 2.08 12.88 12.69
CA TYR A 56 1.95 14.20 13.29
C TYR A 56 3.23 14.62 14.02
N ALA A 57 3.64 15.88 13.85
CA ALA A 57 4.70 16.49 14.65
C ALA A 57 4.17 16.83 16.04
N THR A 58 4.90 16.44 17.07
CA THR A 58 4.56 16.78 18.44
C THR A 58 5.81 17.04 19.25
N THR A 59 5.65 17.73 20.36
CA THR A 59 6.72 18.00 21.32
C THR A 59 6.18 17.84 22.73
N MET A 60 7.03 17.27 23.58
CA MET A 60 6.79 17.20 25.01
C MET A 60 7.85 18.01 25.74
N SER A 61 7.43 18.88 26.65
CA SER A 61 8.36 19.64 27.48
C SER A 61 8.05 19.43 28.95
N CYS A 62 9.08 19.39 29.77
CA CYS A 62 8.95 19.27 31.22
C CYS A 62 9.88 20.27 31.90
N MET A 63 9.42 20.86 32.99
CA MET A 63 10.21 21.73 33.84
C MET A 63 9.90 21.42 35.30
N VAL A 64 10.95 21.22 36.09
CA VAL A 64 10.89 21.25 37.56
C VAL A 64 11.67 22.47 38.03
N THR A 65 10.98 23.40 38.70
CA THR A 65 11.52 24.71 39.13
C THR A 65 11.10 25.01 40.56
N GLY A 66 11.89 25.80 41.30
CA GLY A 66 11.64 26.06 42.72
C GLY A 66 12.79 26.79 43.39
N TYR A 67 12.53 27.29 44.61
CA TYR A 67 13.54 27.97 45.42
C TYR A 67 14.49 26.96 46.08
N ASP A 68 13.94 25.86 46.59
CA ASP A 68 14.68 24.81 47.29
C ASP A 68 14.03 23.43 47.09
N GLN A 69 14.53 22.41 47.80
CA GLN A 69 14.04 21.04 47.71
C GLN A 69 12.66 20.80 48.33
N TRP A 70 12.15 21.75 49.09
CA TRP A 70 10.86 21.69 49.79
C TRP A 70 9.79 22.52 49.08
N ARG A 71 10.19 23.54 48.33
CA ARG A 71 9.31 24.49 47.61
C ARG A 71 9.65 24.52 46.14
N TRP A 72 9.00 23.65 45.39
CA TRP A 72 9.18 23.50 43.95
C TRP A 72 7.87 23.13 43.26
N THR A 73 7.86 23.22 41.94
CA THR A 73 6.74 22.96 41.05
C THR A 73 7.22 22.18 39.84
N GLY A 74 6.51 21.10 39.51
CA GLY A 74 6.66 20.37 38.25
C GLY A 74 5.62 20.82 37.24
N LEU A 75 6.03 20.98 35.99
CA LEU A 75 5.18 21.34 34.86
C LEU A 75 5.52 20.42 33.69
N VAL A 76 4.52 19.84 33.04
CA VAL A 76 4.67 19.13 31.77
C VAL A 76 3.69 19.72 30.76
N LEU A 77 4.21 20.03 29.58
CA LEU A 77 3.46 20.54 28.43
C LEU A 77 3.42 19.44 27.38
N LEU A 78 2.22 18.93 27.12
CA LEU A 78 1.95 17.86 26.17
C LEU A 78 1.16 18.40 24.99
N GLU A 79 1.56 18.01 23.80
CA GLU A 79 0.81 18.27 22.58
C GLU A 79 0.05 17.01 22.17
N THR A 80 -1.27 17.05 22.30
CA THR A 80 -2.22 15.95 21.96
C THR A 80 -3.27 16.40 20.95
N TRP A 81 -3.02 17.47 20.19
CA TRP A 81 -3.95 18.08 19.24
C TRP A 81 -4.41 17.15 18.10
N PHE A 82 -3.72 16.03 17.91
CA PHE A 82 -4.00 14.99 16.89
C PHE A 82 -4.72 13.75 17.47
N ASP A 83 -4.99 13.70 18.78
CA ASP A 83 -5.72 12.60 19.39
C ASP A 83 -7.22 12.94 19.41
N GLU A 84 -8.05 12.00 18.97
CA GLU A 84 -9.50 12.09 19.09
C GLU A 84 -9.93 11.75 20.53
N ILE A 85 -11.02 12.35 21.01
CA ILE A 85 -11.61 11.99 22.30
C ILE A 85 -12.33 10.65 22.10
N LEU A 86 -11.82 9.61 22.74
CA LEU A 86 -12.35 8.24 22.67
C LEU A 86 -13.04 7.86 23.99
N ASP A 87 -13.86 6.81 23.92
CA ASP A 87 -14.50 6.21 25.11
C ASP A 87 -13.47 5.67 26.12
N ASP A 88 -12.30 5.22 25.63
CA ASP A 88 -11.12 4.89 26.46
C ASP A 88 -10.05 5.98 26.28
N PRO A 89 -10.01 7.01 27.15
CA PRO A 89 -9.11 8.14 27.00
C PRO A 89 -7.66 7.74 27.27
N SER A 90 -6.74 8.28 26.46
CA SER A 90 -5.30 8.12 26.66
C SER A 90 -4.87 8.60 28.06
N PRO A 91 -3.82 8.01 28.68
CA PRO A 91 -3.31 8.44 29.99
C PRO A 91 -2.89 9.92 30.10
N ASP A 92 -2.75 10.62 28.98
CA ASP A 92 -2.41 12.04 28.92
C ASP A 92 -3.63 12.95 28.69
N MET A 93 -4.84 12.40 28.55
CA MET A 93 -6.07 13.17 28.39
C MET A 93 -6.65 13.60 29.74
N ILE A 94 -7.21 14.81 29.78
CA ILE A 94 -7.89 15.36 30.95
C ILE A 94 -9.04 14.43 31.40
N THR A 95 -9.83 13.92 30.45
CA THR A 95 -10.93 12.98 30.71
C THR A 95 -10.48 11.76 31.51
N ARG A 96 -9.28 11.22 31.23
CA ARG A 96 -8.74 10.08 31.98
C ARG A 96 -8.51 10.45 33.45
N TYR A 97 -7.90 11.61 33.68
CA TYR A 97 -7.61 12.10 35.02
C TYR A 97 -8.89 12.42 35.80
N GLU A 98 -9.89 13.02 35.15
CA GLU A 98 -11.20 13.29 35.76
C GLU A 98 -11.89 11.99 36.19
N ASN A 99 -11.86 10.96 35.36
CA ASN A 99 -12.42 9.64 35.69
C ASN A 99 -11.67 9.00 36.88
N ASP A 100 -10.34 8.95 36.82
CA ASP A 100 -9.53 8.40 37.91
C ASP A 100 -9.81 9.14 39.24
N PHE A 101 -9.95 10.48 39.19
CA PHE A 101 -10.29 11.29 40.36
C PHE A 101 -11.69 10.99 40.92
N GLN A 102 -12.70 10.82 40.06
CA GLN A 102 -14.06 10.43 40.46
C GLN A 102 -14.10 9.05 41.13
N ASP A 103 -13.22 8.14 40.68
CA ASP A 103 -13.05 6.81 41.27
C ASP A 103 -12.21 6.82 42.56
N GLY A 104 -11.80 8.00 43.04
CA GLY A 104 -11.02 8.17 44.27
C GLY A 104 -9.52 7.87 44.12
N MET A 105 -9.02 7.76 42.88
CA MET A 105 -7.60 7.57 42.59
C MET A 105 -6.91 8.91 42.34
N ILE A 106 -5.86 9.22 43.11
CA ILE A 106 -5.07 10.45 42.95
C ILE A 106 -3.71 10.10 42.36
N SER A 107 -3.71 9.88 41.05
CA SER A 107 -2.50 9.51 40.32
C SER A 107 -1.73 10.74 39.83
N ASP A 108 -0.41 10.65 39.75
CA ASP A 108 0.45 11.74 39.28
C ASP A 108 0.31 11.91 37.74
N PRO A 109 -0.19 13.06 37.27
CA PRO A 109 -0.40 13.30 35.84
C PRO A 109 0.92 13.46 35.05
N LEU A 110 1.98 13.97 35.67
CA LEU A 110 3.29 14.11 35.02
C LEU A 110 3.92 12.74 34.78
N CYS A 111 3.61 11.77 35.65
CA CYS A 111 4.02 10.36 35.53
C CYS A 111 3.00 9.49 34.76
N ARG A 112 2.05 10.07 34.00
CA ARG A 112 1.02 9.33 33.24
C ARG A 112 0.19 8.39 34.12
N GLY A 113 -0.08 8.79 35.35
CA GLY A 113 -0.83 8.00 36.32
C GLY A 113 -0.11 6.75 36.85
N LYS A 114 1.20 6.58 36.60
CA LYS A 114 1.97 5.42 37.08
C LYS A 114 2.43 5.51 38.52
N ASP A 115 2.49 6.72 39.06
CA ASP A 115 2.90 7.00 40.42
C ASP A 115 1.76 7.69 41.16
N ASP A 116 1.71 7.56 42.48
CA ASP A 116 0.72 8.20 43.35
C ASP A 116 1.11 9.66 43.62
N ALA A 117 0.19 10.61 43.35
CA ALA A 117 0.47 12.03 43.56
C ALA A 117 0.56 12.41 45.04
N THR A 118 -0.02 11.61 45.95
CA THR A 118 -0.07 11.86 47.39
C THR A 118 1.21 11.48 48.14
N ARG A 119 2.22 10.95 47.43
CA ARG A 119 3.53 10.65 48.01
C ARG A 119 4.12 11.87 48.72
N THR A 120 4.44 11.68 49.99
CA THR A 120 4.90 12.75 50.90
C THR A 120 6.38 13.14 50.71
N GLU A 121 7.16 12.33 50.00
CA GLU A 121 8.62 12.46 49.91
C GLU A 121 9.14 12.66 48.47
N TRP A 122 8.55 13.60 47.74
CA TRP A 122 9.09 13.99 46.44
C TRP A 122 10.26 14.96 46.60
N SER A 123 11.46 14.50 46.22
CA SER A 123 12.59 15.41 46.00
C SER A 123 12.68 15.80 44.51
N PRO A 124 12.94 17.07 44.18
CA PRO A 124 12.74 17.59 42.82
C PRO A 124 13.64 16.91 41.77
N ARG A 125 14.85 16.49 42.16
CA ARG A 125 15.81 15.85 41.24
C ARG A 125 15.39 14.42 40.87
N PRO A 126 15.19 13.48 41.83
CA PRO A 126 14.59 12.18 41.54
C PRO A 126 13.24 12.27 40.84
N TYR A 127 12.39 13.22 41.23
CA TYR A 127 11.11 13.44 40.56
C TYR A 127 11.28 13.80 39.08
N PHE A 128 12.14 14.76 38.77
CA PHE A 128 12.45 15.13 37.38
C PHE A 128 12.96 13.94 36.56
N ILE A 129 13.87 13.13 37.12
CA ILE A 129 14.40 11.94 36.46
C ILE A 129 13.31 10.89 36.26
N ARG A 130 12.42 10.69 37.23
CA ARG A 130 11.29 9.76 37.13
C ARG A 130 10.31 10.17 36.02
N VAL A 131 9.95 11.44 35.96
CA VAL A 131 9.13 11.98 34.87
C VAL A 131 9.84 11.76 33.54
N LEU A 132 11.13 12.12 33.43
CA LEU A 132 11.91 11.92 32.20
C LEU A 132 11.95 10.45 31.76
N GLU A 133 12.19 9.51 32.69
CA GLU A 133 12.18 8.06 32.42
C GLU A 133 10.86 7.62 31.79
N ILE A 134 9.74 7.96 32.44
CA ILE A 134 8.40 7.59 31.97
C ILE A 134 8.12 8.18 30.59
N ARG A 135 8.50 9.44 30.38
CA ARG A 135 8.27 10.18 29.14
C ARG A 135 9.16 9.72 27.99
N ILE A 136 10.41 9.33 28.24
CA ILE A 136 11.26 8.69 27.23
C ILE A 136 10.69 7.34 26.82
N VAL A 137 10.19 6.53 27.77
CA VAL A 137 9.55 5.25 27.44
C VAL A 137 8.30 5.45 26.58
N GLN A 138 7.51 6.49 26.83
CA GLN A 138 6.39 6.87 25.96
C GLN A 138 6.88 7.16 24.53
N ILE A 139 7.90 8.03 24.38
CA ILE A 139 8.43 8.41 23.07
C ILE A 139 9.00 7.19 22.32
N TYR A 140 9.71 6.32 23.04
CA TYR A 140 10.21 5.06 22.48
C TYR A 140 9.07 4.21 21.90
N ARG A 141 7.97 4.03 22.65
CA ARG A 141 6.81 3.26 22.20
C ARG A 141 6.15 3.86 20.95
N GLU A 142 6.03 5.18 20.88
CA GLU A 142 5.49 5.86 19.70
C GLU A 142 6.38 5.63 18.46
N TRP A 143 7.70 5.70 18.62
CA TRP A 143 8.64 5.38 17.55
C TRP A 143 8.56 3.91 17.12
N THR A 144 8.56 2.98 18.08
CA THR A 144 8.43 1.55 17.79
C THR A 144 7.14 1.26 17.03
N PHE A 145 6.02 1.86 17.43
CA PHE A 145 4.74 1.71 16.75
C PHE A 145 4.78 2.27 15.33
N LEU A 146 5.33 3.47 15.15
CA LEU A 146 5.50 4.08 13.83
C LEU A 146 6.34 3.20 12.89
N PHE A 147 7.48 2.69 13.36
CA PHE A 147 8.34 1.81 12.56
C PHE A 147 7.67 0.48 12.25
N ALA A 148 6.96 -0.11 13.21
CA ALA A 148 6.22 -1.35 12.98
C ALA A 148 5.16 -1.18 11.89
N ARG A 149 4.41 -0.07 11.90
CA ARG A 149 3.42 0.25 10.85
C ARG A 149 4.06 0.44 9.48
N LEU A 150 5.17 1.18 9.42
CA LEU A 150 5.89 1.37 8.15
C LEU A 150 6.43 0.05 7.60
N ASP A 151 7.06 -0.78 8.44
CA ASP A 151 7.60 -2.08 8.05
C ASP A 151 6.49 -3.03 7.56
N GLU A 152 5.36 -3.08 8.27
CA GLU A 152 4.16 -3.83 7.85
C GLU A 152 3.70 -3.41 6.44
N ARG A 153 3.61 -2.09 6.18
CA ARG A 153 3.20 -1.56 4.87
C ARG A 153 4.24 -1.87 3.80
N LEU A 154 5.54 -1.72 4.08
CA LEU A 154 6.61 -2.00 3.11
C LEU A 154 6.66 -3.48 2.72
N LYS A 155 6.45 -4.39 3.68
CA LYS A 155 6.35 -5.83 3.41
C LYS A 155 5.17 -6.15 2.49
N ALA A 156 4.00 -5.58 2.74
CA ALA A 156 2.82 -5.77 1.90
C ALA A 156 3.04 -5.19 0.47
N ILE A 157 3.60 -3.99 0.34
CA ILE A 157 3.94 -3.39 -0.96
C ILE A 157 4.90 -4.29 -1.74
N ARG A 158 5.91 -4.85 -1.07
CA ARG A 158 6.85 -5.78 -1.71
C ARG A 158 6.15 -7.04 -2.23
N GLN A 159 5.15 -7.54 -1.51
CA GLN A 159 4.37 -8.69 -1.97
C GLN A 159 3.56 -8.36 -3.23
N VAL A 160 2.92 -7.19 -3.27
CA VAL A 160 2.18 -6.72 -4.46
C VAL A 160 3.10 -6.60 -5.69
N LEU A 161 4.33 -6.10 -5.50
CA LEU A 161 5.31 -6.01 -6.59
C LEU A 161 5.69 -7.40 -7.13
N ARG A 162 5.85 -8.41 -6.25
CA ARG A 162 6.15 -9.78 -6.67
C ARG A 162 5.01 -10.41 -7.46
N GLU A 163 3.76 -10.24 -7.02
CA GLU A 163 2.59 -10.72 -7.76
C GLU A 163 2.54 -10.12 -9.18
N PHE A 164 2.96 -8.86 -9.31
CA PHE A 164 3.03 -8.21 -10.61
C PHE A 164 4.15 -8.77 -11.49
N ASP A 165 5.34 -9.01 -10.94
CA ASP A 165 6.45 -9.62 -11.68
C ASP A 165 6.09 -11.06 -12.14
N GLU A 166 5.40 -11.83 -11.31
CA GLU A 166 4.88 -13.16 -11.67
C GLU A 166 3.82 -13.08 -12.77
N PHE A 167 2.94 -12.08 -12.71
CA PHE A 167 1.95 -11.81 -13.75
C PHE A 167 2.61 -11.43 -15.08
N GLU A 168 3.60 -10.53 -15.09
CA GLU A 168 4.37 -10.16 -16.29
C GLU A 168 5.04 -11.39 -16.92
N LYS A 169 5.63 -12.25 -16.07
CA LYS A 169 6.25 -13.51 -16.52
C LYS A 169 5.23 -14.45 -17.17
N GLY A 170 4.08 -14.69 -16.52
CA GLY A 170 3.03 -15.56 -17.06
C GLY A 170 2.47 -15.07 -18.40
N PHE A 171 2.36 -13.75 -18.59
CA PHE A 171 1.97 -13.18 -19.88
C PHE A 171 3.03 -13.38 -20.97
N SER A 172 4.32 -13.28 -20.63
CA SER A 172 5.40 -13.58 -21.58
C SER A 172 5.33 -15.05 -22.04
N GLU A 173 5.17 -15.98 -21.10
CA GLU A 173 5.05 -17.41 -21.43
C GLU A 173 3.81 -17.69 -22.31
N LEU A 174 2.66 -17.07 -22.01
CA LEU A 174 1.46 -17.19 -22.84
C LEU A 174 1.70 -16.67 -24.27
N LYS A 175 2.42 -15.55 -24.41
CA LYS A 175 2.75 -14.98 -25.72
C LYS A 175 3.60 -15.95 -26.54
N ASP A 176 4.63 -16.53 -25.93
CA ASP A 176 5.52 -17.49 -26.59
C ASP A 176 4.72 -18.72 -27.07
N ILE A 177 3.84 -19.27 -26.21
CA ILE A 177 2.93 -20.37 -26.57
C ILE A 177 2.03 -20.00 -27.75
N LEU A 178 1.44 -18.79 -27.74
CA LEU A 178 0.58 -18.36 -28.82
C LEU A 178 1.36 -18.19 -30.15
N GLU A 179 2.62 -17.77 -30.09
CA GLU A 179 3.50 -17.65 -31.27
C GLU A 179 3.85 -19.03 -31.84
N GLU A 180 4.21 -19.98 -30.99
CA GLU A 180 4.45 -21.38 -31.39
C GLU A 180 3.21 -22.00 -32.04
N LEU A 181 2.04 -21.92 -31.39
CA LEU A 181 0.79 -22.48 -31.92
C LEU A 181 0.38 -21.83 -33.25
N ALA A 182 0.61 -20.53 -33.41
CA ALA A 182 0.31 -19.83 -34.66
C ALA A 182 1.24 -20.27 -35.79
N GLN A 183 2.51 -20.55 -35.49
CA GLN A 183 3.48 -21.04 -36.45
C GLN A 183 3.15 -22.48 -36.88
N ASP A 184 2.88 -23.38 -35.94
CA ASP A 184 2.50 -24.78 -36.22
C ASP A 184 1.25 -24.86 -37.09
N LEU A 185 0.23 -24.05 -36.78
CA LEU A 185 -1.00 -24.02 -37.56
C LEU A 185 -0.77 -23.45 -38.96
N LYS A 186 0.08 -22.43 -39.10
CA LYS A 186 0.47 -21.88 -40.40
C LYS A 186 1.20 -22.92 -41.25
N GLU A 187 2.10 -23.69 -40.67
CA GLU A 187 2.82 -24.78 -41.36
C GLU A 187 1.87 -25.90 -41.76
N THR A 188 0.90 -26.24 -40.90
CA THR A 188 -0.17 -27.20 -41.19
C THR A 188 -1.00 -26.76 -42.40
N VAL A 189 -1.48 -25.51 -42.41
CA VAL A 189 -2.25 -24.95 -43.53
C VAL A 189 -1.42 -24.91 -44.81
N ARG A 190 -0.17 -24.45 -44.74
CA ARG A 190 0.75 -24.40 -45.90
C ARG A 190 1.00 -25.79 -46.50
N SER A 191 1.15 -26.81 -45.65
CA SER A 191 1.32 -28.19 -46.11
C SER A 191 0.06 -28.69 -46.84
N GLY A 192 -1.11 -28.35 -46.31
CA GLY A 192 -2.40 -28.62 -46.93
C GLY A 192 -2.58 -27.96 -48.30
N GLU A 193 -2.25 -26.67 -48.38
CA GLU A 193 -2.27 -25.92 -49.65
C GLU A 193 -1.33 -26.53 -50.69
N SER A 194 -0.11 -26.90 -50.28
CA SER A 194 0.84 -27.57 -51.16
C SER A 194 0.25 -28.85 -51.74
N PHE A 195 -0.26 -29.74 -50.87
CA PHE A 195 -0.92 -30.98 -51.28
C PHE A 195 -2.07 -30.73 -52.27
N MET A 196 -2.95 -29.76 -51.95
CA MET A 196 -4.11 -29.44 -52.79
C MET A 196 -3.73 -28.82 -54.15
N ASN A 197 -2.53 -28.27 -54.28
CA ASN A 197 -2.04 -27.64 -55.51
C ASN A 197 -1.22 -28.58 -56.40
N THR A 198 -0.43 -29.48 -55.79
CA THR A 198 0.49 -30.36 -56.52
C THR A 198 -0.04 -31.79 -56.58
N ASP A 199 -0.19 -32.42 -55.42
CA ASP A 199 -0.28 -33.87 -55.28
C ASP A 199 -1.71 -34.38 -55.51
N VAL A 200 -2.70 -33.50 -55.34
CA VAL A 200 -4.12 -33.80 -55.56
C VAL A 200 -4.38 -34.39 -56.96
N ARG A 201 -3.56 -34.02 -57.95
CA ARG A 201 -3.69 -34.48 -59.34
C ARG A 201 -3.48 -35.98 -59.49
N TYR A 202 -2.68 -36.59 -58.61
CA TYR A 202 -2.48 -38.04 -58.59
C TYR A 202 -3.79 -38.80 -58.37
N PHE A 203 -4.69 -38.23 -57.57
CA PHE A 203 -5.96 -38.85 -57.20
C PHE A 203 -7.11 -38.53 -58.17
N ILE A 204 -6.95 -37.52 -59.02
CA ILE A 204 -8.00 -37.06 -59.96
C ILE A 204 -7.74 -37.59 -61.39
N ASN A 205 -6.47 -37.83 -61.76
CA ASN A 205 -6.08 -38.13 -63.15
C ASN A 205 -5.58 -39.57 -63.38
N TYR A 206 -5.96 -40.55 -62.55
CA TYR A 206 -5.48 -41.93 -62.70
C TYR A 206 -6.29 -42.70 -63.77
N ASP A 207 -5.61 -43.19 -64.82
CA ASP A 207 -6.22 -43.66 -66.08
C ASP A 207 -6.51 -45.18 -66.13
N GLU A 208 -6.17 -45.94 -65.07
CA GLU A 208 -6.27 -47.40 -65.10
C GLU A 208 -7.02 -47.94 -63.87
N SER A 209 -8.33 -48.16 -64.04
CA SER A 209 -9.19 -49.11 -63.28
C SER A 209 -9.99 -48.64 -62.04
N GLU A 210 -9.79 -47.46 -61.45
CA GLU A 210 -10.63 -46.98 -60.32
C GLU A 210 -11.36 -45.66 -60.65
N ASP A 211 -12.63 -45.57 -60.24
CA ASP A 211 -13.47 -44.40 -60.48
C ASP A 211 -13.01 -43.23 -59.59
N ALA A 212 -12.27 -42.27 -60.18
CA ALA A 212 -11.81 -41.05 -59.51
C ALA A 212 -12.93 -40.25 -58.84
N SER A 213 -14.20 -40.48 -59.22
CA SER A 213 -15.37 -39.89 -58.55
C SER A 213 -15.46 -40.25 -57.07
N LEU A 214 -14.92 -41.40 -56.65
CA LEU A 214 -14.91 -41.86 -55.25
C LEU A 214 -14.03 -40.98 -54.35
N CYS A 215 -13.00 -40.33 -54.89
CA CYS A 215 -12.08 -39.47 -54.14
C CYS A 215 -12.61 -38.04 -53.92
N ILE A 216 -13.52 -37.56 -54.79
CA ILE A 216 -13.99 -36.16 -54.81
C ILE A 216 -14.62 -35.70 -53.48
N PRO A 217 -15.51 -36.49 -52.82
CA PRO A 217 -16.10 -36.08 -51.55
C PRO A 217 -15.05 -35.88 -50.44
N HIS A 218 -14.06 -36.77 -50.38
CA HIS A 218 -12.97 -36.69 -49.40
C HIS A 218 -12.06 -35.50 -49.64
N LEU A 219 -11.66 -35.24 -50.90
CA LEU A 219 -10.86 -34.07 -51.27
C LEU A 219 -11.58 -32.75 -50.97
N THR A 220 -12.91 -32.71 -51.16
CA THR A 220 -13.74 -31.56 -50.80
C THR A 220 -13.75 -31.34 -49.29
N GLN A 221 -13.91 -32.40 -48.50
CA GLN A 221 -13.84 -32.34 -47.04
C GLN A 221 -12.48 -31.88 -46.53
N ILE A 222 -11.39 -32.36 -47.14
CA ILE A 222 -10.02 -31.93 -46.81
C ILE A 222 -9.87 -30.42 -47.05
N ARG A 223 -10.30 -29.92 -48.22
CA ARG A 223 -10.27 -28.48 -48.53
C ARG A 223 -11.06 -27.66 -47.52
N ASN A 224 -12.28 -28.09 -47.19
CA ASN A 224 -13.11 -27.41 -46.19
C ASN A 224 -12.44 -27.39 -44.82
N THR A 225 -11.75 -28.46 -44.43
CA THR A 225 -11.01 -28.54 -43.17
C THR A 225 -9.84 -27.56 -43.14
N PHE A 226 -9.08 -27.41 -44.22
CA PHE A 226 -8.01 -26.41 -44.30
C PHE A 226 -8.53 -24.97 -44.22
N ASN A 227 -9.68 -24.67 -44.83
CA ASN A 227 -10.32 -23.35 -44.68
C ASN A 227 -10.69 -23.06 -43.22
N ILE A 228 -11.15 -24.06 -42.46
CA ILE A 228 -11.44 -23.92 -41.02
C ILE A 228 -10.13 -23.70 -40.24
N LEU A 229 -9.07 -24.45 -40.55
CA LEU A 229 -7.76 -24.28 -39.92
C LEU A 229 -7.17 -22.88 -40.18
N GLU A 230 -7.36 -22.31 -41.37
CA GLU A 230 -6.95 -20.94 -41.68
C GLU A 230 -7.73 -19.91 -40.83
N GLN A 231 -9.03 -20.11 -40.64
CA GLN A 231 -9.86 -19.28 -39.74
C GLN A 231 -9.39 -19.37 -38.28
N LEU A 232 -9.02 -20.56 -37.81
CA LEU A 232 -8.42 -20.71 -36.48
C LEU A 232 -7.09 -19.96 -36.37
N GLY A 233 -6.29 -19.94 -37.44
CA GLY A 233 -5.05 -19.16 -37.51
C GLY A 233 -5.29 -17.65 -37.40
N MET A 234 -6.35 -17.13 -38.02
CA MET A 234 -6.76 -15.73 -37.82
C MET A 234 -7.12 -15.46 -36.37
N ARG A 235 -7.92 -16.34 -35.75
CA ARG A 235 -8.37 -16.19 -34.36
C ARG A 235 -7.21 -16.22 -33.35
N LEU A 236 -6.19 -17.04 -33.58
CA LEU A 236 -4.97 -17.05 -32.77
C LEU A 236 -4.22 -15.72 -32.85
N ARG A 237 -4.11 -15.13 -34.05
CA ARG A 237 -3.49 -13.80 -34.22
C ARG A 237 -4.27 -12.70 -33.50
N ASP A 238 -5.59 -12.75 -33.53
CA ASP A 238 -6.43 -11.82 -32.77
C ASP A 238 -6.21 -11.95 -31.27
N MET A 239 -6.04 -13.18 -30.76
CA MET A 239 -5.71 -13.43 -29.36
C MET A 239 -4.32 -12.89 -28.98
N GLN A 240 -3.31 -13.05 -29.85
CA GLN A 240 -2.00 -12.44 -29.64
C GLN A 240 -2.08 -10.92 -29.55
N GLN A 241 -2.88 -10.28 -30.41
CA GLN A 241 -3.06 -8.83 -30.38
C GLN A 241 -3.69 -8.39 -29.06
N LYS A 242 -4.77 -9.06 -28.63
CA LYS A 242 -5.41 -8.77 -27.32
C LYS A 242 -4.46 -8.94 -26.15
N CYS A 243 -3.57 -9.94 -26.19
CA CYS A 243 -2.58 -10.13 -25.13
C CYS A 243 -1.57 -8.97 -25.08
N ARG A 244 -1.14 -8.46 -26.25
CA ARG A 244 -0.29 -7.25 -26.33
C ARG A 244 -1.00 -6.03 -25.76
N ASP A 245 -2.23 -5.79 -26.19
CA ASP A 245 -3.01 -4.62 -25.75
C ASP A 245 -3.21 -4.63 -24.22
N LEU A 246 -3.56 -5.78 -23.64
CA LEU A 246 -3.70 -5.94 -22.19
C LEU A 246 -2.39 -5.73 -21.43
N MET A 247 -1.25 -6.17 -21.98
CA MET A 247 0.06 -5.95 -21.37
C MET A 247 0.45 -4.47 -21.41
N ASP A 248 0.23 -3.80 -22.54
CA ASP A 248 0.48 -2.36 -22.68
C ASP A 248 -0.41 -1.54 -21.75
N GLU A 249 -1.68 -1.93 -21.57
CA GLU A 249 -2.59 -1.35 -20.59
C GLU A 249 -2.08 -1.56 -19.15
N ALA A 250 -1.64 -2.77 -18.80
CA ALA A 250 -1.12 -3.08 -17.47
C ALA A 250 0.16 -2.28 -17.14
N VAL A 251 1.09 -2.19 -18.10
CA VAL A 251 2.32 -1.38 -17.98
C VAL A 251 2.00 0.11 -17.88
N SER A 252 1.03 0.59 -18.66
CA SER A 252 0.58 1.98 -18.62
C SER A 252 -0.09 2.32 -17.30
N ALA A 253 -0.97 1.44 -16.81
CA ALA A 253 -1.61 1.58 -15.50
C ALA A 253 -0.57 1.61 -14.37
N ARG A 254 0.50 0.80 -14.44
CA ARG A 254 1.63 0.84 -13.50
C ARG A 254 2.33 2.20 -13.52
N LYS A 255 2.65 2.73 -14.70
CA LYS A 255 3.30 4.05 -14.87
C LYS A 255 2.41 5.18 -14.36
N ILE A 256 1.11 5.14 -14.64
CA ILE A 256 0.14 6.13 -14.15
C ILE A 256 0.01 6.04 -12.63
N THR A 257 -0.03 4.84 -12.06
CA THR A 257 -0.12 4.66 -10.59
C THR A 257 1.15 5.15 -9.89
N GLN A 258 2.33 4.92 -10.49
CA GLN A 258 3.58 5.49 -10.01
C GLN A 258 3.63 7.02 -10.17
N ASN A 259 3.20 7.57 -11.31
CA ASN A 259 3.23 9.02 -11.57
C ASN A 259 2.19 9.80 -10.76
N ALA A 260 0.96 9.30 -10.64
CA ALA A 260 -0.09 9.91 -9.81
C ALA A 260 0.29 9.95 -8.32
N TYR A 261 1.14 9.00 -7.88
CA TYR A 261 1.76 9.06 -6.56
C TYR A 261 2.78 10.19 -6.44
N TYR A 262 3.61 10.43 -7.45
CA TYR A 262 4.58 11.54 -7.47
C TYR A 262 3.91 12.92 -7.63
N THR A 263 2.92 13.07 -8.51
CA THR A 263 2.23 14.36 -8.73
C THR A 263 1.41 14.81 -7.51
N ARG A 264 0.79 13.88 -6.78
CA ARG A 264 0.10 14.20 -5.51
C ARG A 264 1.04 14.55 -4.35
N LEU A 265 2.32 14.19 -4.45
CA LEU A 265 3.35 14.59 -3.49
C LEU A 265 3.90 16.00 -3.80
N THR A 266 3.87 16.45 -5.06
CA THR A 266 4.34 17.79 -5.47
C THR A 266 3.26 18.87 -5.38
N ASP A 267 1.98 18.53 -5.64
CA ASP A 267 0.86 19.49 -5.55
C ASP A 267 0.47 19.88 -4.11
N LYS A 268 1.17 19.35 -3.10
CA LYS A 268 1.01 19.75 -1.68
C LYS A 268 2.29 20.33 -1.06
N SER A 269 3.30 20.60 -1.89
CA SER A 269 4.54 21.29 -1.51
C SER A 269 4.63 22.73 -2.03
N GLU A 270 3.55 23.23 -2.64
CA GLU A 270 3.28 24.65 -2.90
C GLU A 270 2.09 25.10 -2.03
#